data_AF-A0A947Y113-F1
#
_entry.id   AF-A0A947Y113-F1
#
_cell.length_a   1.000
_cell.length_b   1.000
_cell.length_c   1.000
_cell.angle_alpha   90.00
_cell.angle_beta   90.00
_cell.angle_gamma   90.00
#
_symmetry.space_group_name_H-M   'P 1'
#
loop_
_entity.id
_entity.type
_entity.pdbx_description
1 polymer ?
#
loop_
_entity_poly.entity_id
_entity_poly.type
_entity_poly.pdbx_seq_one_letter_code
_entity_poly.pdbx_strand_id
1 'polypeptide(L)'
;YGGEEFTVLFPGKTLKEAQPHLEALRQAVAEAGFAVRSADRAGKSQSNRQKGRSSAQKVSLTISIGMAQRDAAKKTPQAVIKAADQALYRAKEGGRNRVSS
;
A
#
# COMPACT_ATOMS: atom_id res chain seq x y z
N TYR A 1 2.23 -14.54 -3.83
CA TYR A 1 2.58 -13.26 -3.23
C TYR A 1 3.49 -12.51 -4.20
N GLY A 2 2.89 -11.64 -5.01
CA GLY A 2 3.64 -10.66 -5.80
C GLY A 2 4.16 -9.57 -4.84
N GLY A 3 5.29 -8.93 -5.15
CA GLY A 3 5.97 -7.97 -4.27
C GLY A 3 5.23 -6.65 -3.98
N GLU A 4 3.90 -6.62 -4.12
CA GLU A 4 3.04 -5.45 -3.99
C GLU A 4 2.07 -5.55 -2.79
N GLU A 5 2.12 -6.66 -2.04
CA GLU A 5 1.25 -6.92 -0.90
C GLU A 5 2.03 -6.78 0.42
N PHE A 6 1.45 -6.03 1.36
CA PHE A 6 2.02 -5.80 2.69
C PHE A 6 0.99 -6.13 3.76
N THR A 7 1.45 -6.63 4.90
CA THR A 7 0.60 -6.94 6.06
C THR A 7 1.11 -6.18 7.28
N VAL A 8 0.20 -5.54 8.01
CA VAL A 8 0.47 -4.85 9.27
C VAL A 8 -0.28 -5.55 10.39
N LEU A 9 0.40 -5.86 11.48
CA LEU A 9 -0.19 -6.49 12.67
C LEU A 9 -0.28 -5.47 13.80
N PHE A 10 -1.44 -5.40 14.47
CA PHE A 10 -1.66 -4.56 15.64
C PHE A 10 -1.89 -5.44 16.89
N PRO A 11 -0.86 -5.70 17.71
CA PRO A 11 -1.01 -6.46 18.94
C PRO A 11 -1.94 -5.73 19.92
N GLY A 12 -2.91 -6.46 20.47
CA GLY A 12 -3.80 -5.94 21.51
C GLY A 12 -4.75 -4.83 21.08
N LYS A 13 -4.92 -4.58 19.77
CA LYS A 13 -5.88 -3.59 19.25
C LYS A 13 -7.09 -4.25 18.60
N THR A 14 -8.23 -3.64 18.81
CA THR A 14 -9.47 -3.90 18.08
C THR A 14 -9.46 -3.23 16.71
N LEU A 15 -10.40 -3.59 15.84
CA LEU A 15 -10.60 -2.91 14.55
C LEU A 15 -10.83 -1.41 14.72
N LYS A 16 -11.63 -1.01 15.72
CA LYS A 16 -11.96 0.39 15.95
C LYS A 16 -10.73 1.22 16.35
N GLU A 17 -9.81 0.63 17.10
CA GLU A 17 -8.55 1.28 17.50
C GLU A 17 -7.52 1.27 16.38
N ALA A 18 -7.51 0.24 15.52
CA ALA A 18 -6.58 0.15 14.39
C ALA A 18 -6.98 1.03 13.20
N GLN A 19 -8.28 1.24 12.98
CA GLN A 19 -8.81 1.94 11.81
C GLN A 19 -8.22 3.35 11.61
N PRO A 20 -8.11 4.23 12.64
CA PRO A 20 -7.50 5.56 12.46
C PRO A 20 -6.04 5.49 11.98
N HIS A 21 -5.26 4.52 12.45
CA HIS A 21 -3.87 4.34 12.02
C HIS A 21 -3.78 3.91 10.55
N LEU A 22 -4.68 3.02 10.12
CA LEU A 22 -4.73 2.56 8.73
C LEU A 22 -5.18 3.68 7.78
N GLU A 23 -6.13 4.51 8.20
CA GLU A 23 -6.57 5.66 7.42
C GLU A 23 -5.46 6.72 7.29
N ALA A 24 -4.74 6.99 8.38
CA ALA A 24 -3.57 7.87 8.34
C ALA A 24 -2.48 7.33 7.39
N LEU A 25 -2.19 6.03 7.43
CA LEU A 25 -1.25 5.39 6.51
C LEU A 25 -1.71 5.53 5.04
N ARG A 26 -3.00 5.32 4.77
CA ARG A 26 -3.58 5.47 3.43
C ARG A 26 -3.40 6.89 2.90
N GLN A 27 -3.69 7.90 3.72
CA GLN A 27 -3.54 9.31 3.36
C GLN A 27 -2.07 9.67 3.13
N ALA A 28 -1.18 9.28 4.05
CA ALA A 28 0.24 9.54 3.94
C ALA A 28 0.84 8.96 2.64
N VAL A 29 0.44 7.74 2.25
CA VAL A 29 0.86 7.14 0.98
C VAL A 29 0.32 7.92 -0.22
N ALA A 30 -0.95 8.32 -0.19
CA ALA A 30 -1.55 9.11 -1.27
C ALA A 30 -0.84 10.47 -1.49
N GLU A 31 -0.29 11.05 -0.44
CA GLU A 31 0.36 12.37 -0.44
C GLU A 31 1.89 12.33 -0.66
N ALA A 32 2.53 11.17 -0.46
CA ALA A 32 3.99 11.06 -0.42
C ALA A 32 4.72 11.45 -1.72
N GLY A 33 4.07 11.35 -2.89
CA GLY A 33 4.64 11.67 -4.19
C GLY A 33 5.94 10.89 -4.49
N PHE A 34 5.82 9.64 -4.94
CA PHE A 34 6.93 8.69 -5.06
C PHE A 34 7.83 9.00 -6.26
N ALA A 35 9.15 9.01 -6.07
CA ALA A 35 10.10 9.17 -7.18
C ALA A 35 10.34 7.84 -7.90
N VAL A 36 10.05 7.78 -9.21
CA VAL A 36 10.46 6.64 -10.05
C VAL A 36 11.95 6.79 -10.34
N ARG A 37 12.76 5.83 -9.87
CA ARG A 37 14.15 5.73 -10.27
C ARG A 37 14.19 5.18 -11.70
N SER A 38 14.43 6.05 -12.69
CA SER A 38 14.58 5.59 -14.08
C SER A 38 15.78 4.64 -14.16
N ALA A 39 15.58 3.49 -14.78
CA ALA A 39 16.60 2.46 -15.01
C ALA A 39 17.65 2.86 -16.05
N ASP A 40 17.65 4.11 -16.53
CA ASP A 40 18.55 4.65 -17.58
C ASP A 40 19.98 4.94 -17.10
N ARG A 41 20.57 4.04 -16.31
CA ARG A 41 22.03 4.01 -16.08
C ARG A 41 22.60 2.60 -16.28
N ALA A 42 22.32 2.00 -17.42
CA ALA A 42 23.09 0.87 -17.93
C ALA A 42 23.17 0.95 -19.47
N GLY A 43 23.82 1.97 -20.02
CA GLY A 43 23.96 2.09 -21.47
C GLY A 43 24.65 3.35 -21.98
N LYS A 44 25.98 3.29 -22.05
CA LYS A 44 26.87 3.91 -23.07
C LYS A 44 26.40 5.20 -23.78
N SER A 45 27.13 6.29 -23.57
CA SER A 45 27.91 6.99 -24.63
C SER A 45 28.34 8.38 -24.14
N GLN A 46 29.64 8.53 -24.03
CA GLN A 46 30.36 9.74 -23.61
C GLN A 46 30.51 10.65 -24.84
N SER A 47 29.45 11.36 -25.21
CA SER A 47 29.55 12.52 -26.11
C SER A 47 28.28 13.35 -26.02
N ASN A 48 28.45 14.58 -25.51
CA ASN A 48 27.55 15.70 -25.70
C ASN A 48 26.08 15.50 -25.26
N ARG A 49 25.80 15.57 -23.95
CA ARG A 49 24.43 15.77 -23.44
C ARG A 49 24.36 16.99 -22.55
N GLN A 50 23.87 18.06 -23.17
CA GLN A 50 23.29 19.23 -22.56
C GLN A 50 22.47 18.84 -21.32
N LYS A 51 22.73 19.57 -20.25
CA LYS A 51 22.29 19.40 -18.86
C LYS A 51 20.76 19.39 -18.72
N GLY A 52 20.10 18.34 -19.19
CA GLY A 52 18.71 18.05 -18.87
C GLY A 52 18.66 17.51 -17.45
N ARG A 53 18.20 18.35 -16.50
CA ARG A 53 17.78 17.89 -15.17
C ARG A 53 16.87 16.68 -15.38
N SER A 54 17.32 15.47 -15.05
CA SER A 54 16.40 14.36 -14.87
C SER A 54 15.60 14.67 -13.59
N SER A 55 14.55 15.47 -13.75
CA SER A 55 13.54 15.62 -12.72
C SER A 55 13.06 14.20 -12.43
N ALA A 56 13.37 13.69 -11.25
CA ALA A 56 12.84 12.41 -10.81
C ALA A 56 11.31 12.47 -10.99
N GLN A 57 10.77 11.69 -11.92
CA GLN A 57 9.35 11.71 -12.23
C GLN A 57 8.62 11.25 -10.98
N LYS A 58 7.86 12.16 -10.37
CA LYS A 58 7.00 11.84 -9.24
C LYS A 58 5.76 11.14 -9.77
N VAL A 59 5.43 10.00 -9.19
CA VAL A 59 4.19 9.27 -9.44
C VAL A 59 3.34 9.26 -8.16
N SER A 60 2.04 9.46 -8.35
CA SER A 60 1.08 9.33 -7.27
C SER A 60 0.64 7.88 -7.17
N LEU A 61 0.80 7.29 -5.99
CA LEU A 61 0.33 5.94 -5.68
C LEU A 61 -0.73 6.02 -4.59
N THR A 62 -1.66 5.08 -4.61
CA THR A 62 -2.64 4.92 -3.54
C THR A 62 -2.67 3.45 -3.10
N ILE A 63 -3.08 3.20 -1.86
CA ILE A 63 -3.23 1.86 -1.33
C ILE A 63 -4.68 1.61 -0.93
N SER A 64 -5.13 0.38 -1.14
CA SER A 64 -6.38 -0.12 -0.57
C SER A 64 -6.03 -1.05 0.57
N ILE A 65 -6.77 -0.97 1.67
CA ILE A 65 -6.44 -1.70 2.89
C ILE A 65 -7.67 -2.52 3.31
N GLY A 66 -7.46 -3.82 3.52
CA GLY A 66 -8.41 -4.68 4.21
C GLY A 66 -7.97 -4.90 5.65
N MET A 67 -8.89 -4.77 6.60
CA MET A 67 -8.61 -5.00 8.02
C MET A 67 -9.54 -6.07 8.59
N ALA A 68 -9.00 -6.94 9.43
CA ALA A 68 -9.77 -7.93 10.18
C ALA A 68 -9.18 -8.10 11.58
N GLN A 69 -10.02 -8.52 12.52
CA GLN A 69 -9.61 -8.93 13.85
C GLN A 69 -10.05 -10.36 14.14
N ARG A 70 -9.39 -10.99 15.11
CA ARG A 70 -9.84 -12.26 15.68
C ARG A 70 -11.15 -12.04 16.43
N ASP A 71 -12.12 -12.93 16.21
CA ASP A 71 -13.38 -12.96 16.93
C ASP A 71 -13.88 -14.40 17.09
N ALA A 72 -15.09 -14.58 17.61
CA ALA A 72 -15.69 -15.89 17.83
C ALA A 72 -15.83 -16.72 16.54
N ALA A 73 -15.98 -16.08 15.38
CA ALA A 73 -16.08 -16.73 14.07
C ALA A 73 -14.70 -16.95 13.42
N LYS A 74 -13.73 -16.08 13.67
CA LYS A 74 -12.38 -16.09 13.08
C LYS A 74 -11.35 -16.57 14.10
N LYS A 75 -11.45 -17.84 14.51
CA LYS A 75 -10.64 -18.39 15.61
C LYS A 75 -9.17 -18.62 15.27
N THR A 76 -8.85 -18.84 13.98
CA THR A 76 -7.50 -19.17 13.50
C THR A 76 -6.85 -17.99 12.80
N PRO A 77 -5.50 -17.89 12.80
CA PRO A 77 -4.79 -16.87 12.03
C PRO A 77 -5.17 -16.85 10.55
N GLN A 78 -5.33 -18.03 9.93
CA GLN A 78 -5.73 -18.16 8.53
C GLN A 78 -7.12 -17.57 8.27
N ALA A 79 -8.06 -17.72 9.21
CA ALA A 79 -9.39 -17.13 9.09
C ALA A 79 -9.35 -15.60 9.17
N VAL A 80 -8.49 -15.03 10.02
CA VAL A 80 -8.31 -13.58 10.13
C VAL A 80 -7.66 -13.02 8.86
N ILE A 81 -6.60 -13.66 8.36
CA ILE A 81 -5.93 -13.25 7.11
C ILE A 81 -6.93 -13.30 5.94
N LYS A 82 -7.67 -14.41 5.79
CA LYS A 82 -8.70 -14.54 4.75
C LYS A 82 -9.77 -13.46 4.85
N ALA A 83 -10.19 -13.08 6.06
CA ALA A 83 -11.14 -12.00 6.26
C ALA A 83 -10.55 -10.63 5.87
N ALA A 84 -9.28 -10.38 6.19
CA ALA A 84 -8.59 -9.16 5.76
C ALA A 84 -8.46 -9.10 4.23
N ASP A 85 -8.15 -10.21 3.57
CA ASP A 85 -8.09 -10.30 2.11
C ASP A 85 -9.45 -10.04 1.45
N GLN A 86 -10.53 -10.59 2.01
CA GLN A 86 -11.90 -10.30 1.55
C GLN A 86 -12.25 -8.83 1.72
N ALA A 87 -11.85 -8.21 2.83
CA ALA A 87 -12.02 -6.79 3.06
C ALA A 87 -11.19 -5.95 2.08
N LEU A 88 -9.96 -6.36 1.78
CA LEU A 88 -9.11 -5.72 0.78
C LEU A 88 -9.75 -5.79 -0.61
N TYR A 89 -10.35 -6.94 -0.96
CA TYR A 89 -11.10 -7.09 -2.19
C TYR A 89 -12.30 -6.13 -2.24
N ARG A 90 -13.09 -6.01 -1.15
CA ARG A 90 -14.17 -5.01 -1.04
C ARG A 90 -13.65 -3.58 -1.22
N ALA A 91 -12.50 -3.25 -0.64
CA ALA A 91 -11.90 -1.93 -0.80
C ALA A 91 -11.53 -1.64 -2.28
N LYS A 92 -11.01 -2.65 -3.00
CA LYS A 92 -10.67 -2.54 -4.43
C LYS A 92 -11.92 -2.38 -5.30
N GLU A 93 -12.94 -3.23 -5.12
CA GLU A 93 -14.21 -3.16 -5.84
C GLU A 93 -14.99 -1.87 -5.55
N GLY A 94 -14.89 -1.35 -4.33
CA GLY A 94 -15.57 -0.12 -3.94
C GLY A 94 -15.04 1.15 -4.61
N GLY A 95 -13.93 1.08 -5.35
CA GLY A 95 -13.28 2.24 -5.99
C GLY A 95 -11.87 2.52 -5.50
N ARG A 96 -11.23 1.56 -4.82
CA ARG A 96 -9.85 1.65 -4.29
C ARG A 96 -9.67 2.81 -3.31
N ASN A 97 -8.42 3.08 -2.95
CA ASN A 97 -7.97 4.17 -2.08
C ASN A 97 -8.84 4.33 -0.82
N ARG A 98 -9.08 3.22 -0.11
CA ARG A 98 -9.91 3.18 1.09
C ARG A 98 -9.53 2.03 2.01
N VAL A 99 -10.02 2.12 3.24
CA VAL A 99 -9.99 1.05 4.23
C VAL A 99 -11.36 0.35 4.25
N SER A 100 -11.37 -0.98 4.32
CA SER A 100 -12.60 -1.78 4.51
C SER A 100 -12.34 -2.89 5.52
N SER A 101 -13.38 -3.32 6.23
CA SER A 101 -13.37 -4.44 7.18
C SER A 101 -14.27 -5.57 6.73
#